data_AF-A0A3D1L2V0-F1
#
_entry.id   AF-A0A3D1L2V0-F1
#
_cell.length_a   1.000
_cell.length_b   1.000
_cell.length_c   1.000
_cell.angle_alpha   90.00
_cell.angle_beta   90.00
_cell.angle_gamma   90.00
#
_symmetry.space_group_name_H-M   'P 1'
#
loop_
_entity.id
_entity.type
_entity.pdbx_description
1 polymer ?
#
loop_
_entity_poly.entity_id
_entity_poly.type
_entity_poly.pdbx_seq_one_letter_code
_entity_poly.pdbx_strand_id
1 'polypeptide(L)'
;SPFSPINHPDFDVHFIYHDPDWDELLPQQKNYLSSFVTDFETVLYSSGYNNPTGGYSQWIDVESFIDYFIVNEMSRNNDGFKKSRYFHKDKNGKITAGPVWDFDWAWKNINECYIFKATDGSGWSYKVNDCNPWVKSPGWMVRLFYDSDFRNNTKCQYNEARAGVLSDENLSFWIDSLYNEVKEAQVRHFGKWKILGLNVGAPEVDAQPKTYDGEVDKLRQWITTRLNWLDKNMIGTCTHTGIFAGFENKNEIRIYPNPASEVLNVTVENQLEEISIISVTGTLIYCNNRVGTRNTKIDVSGFTPGMYIVQLKNADGSTHAQKIVVQK
;
A
#
# COMPACT_ATOMS: atom_id res chain seq x y z
N SER A 1 -17.08 17.00 -7.25
CA SER A 1 -17.01 17.57 -5.90
C SER A 1 -17.44 19.02 -5.98
N PRO A 2 -18.16 19.56 -4.99
CA PRO A 2 -18.41 21.00 -4.92
C PRO A 2 -17.21 21.78 -4.37
N PHE A 3 -16.11 21.12 -3.99
CA PHE A 3 -14.92 21.72 -3.44
C PHE A 3 -13.74 21.64 -4.41
N SER A 4 -12.99 22.73 -4.49
CA SER A 4 -11.68 22.74 -5.13
C SER A 4 -10.60 22.31 -4.14
N PRO A 5 -9.51 21.67 -4.60
CA PRO A 5 -8.38 21.31 -3.76
C PRO A 5 -7.72 22.55 -3.13
N ILE A 6 -7.18 22.38 -1.92
CA ILE A 6 -6.45 23.45 -1.21
C ILE A 6 -5.33 24.00 -2.08
N ASN A 7 -5.20 25.33 -2.09
CA ASN A 7 -4.26 26.11 -2.91
C ASN A 7 -4.48 26.04 -4.43
N HIS A 8 -5.55 25.39 -4.90
CA HIS A 8 -5.88 25.24 -6.32
C HIS A 8 -7.37 25.52 -6.57
N PRO A 9 -7.86 26.76 -6.33
CA PRO A 9 -9.29 27.09 -6.37
C PRO A 9 -9.94 26.90 -7.75
N ASP A 10 -9.16 26.96 -8.82
CA ASP A 10 -9.63 26.83 -10.20
C ASP A 10 -9.71 25.37 -10.69
N PHE A 11 -9.34 24.40 -9.85
CA PHE A 11 -9.36 22.98 -10.22
C PHE A 11 -10.73 22.37 -9.94
N ASP A 12 -11.35 21.83 -10.99
CA ASP A 12 -12.57 21.03 -10.90
C ASP A 12 -12.23 19.54 -10.72
N VAL A 13 -12.88 18.90 -9.74
CA VAL A 13 -12.61 17.52 -9.33
C VAL A 13 -13.86 16.68 -9.54
N HIS A 14 -13.74 15.66 -10.38
CA HIS A 14 -14.80 14.71 -10.66
C HIS A 14 -14.50 13.34 -10.05
N PHE A 15 -15.49 12.80 -9.35
CA PHE A 15 -15.49 11.40 -8.92
C PHE A 15 -16.30 10.59 -9.92
N ILE A 16 -15.83 9.38 -10.22
CA ILE A 16 -16.43 8.48 -11.20
C ILE A 16 -16.85 7.20 -10.47
N TYR A 17 -18.04 6.69 -10.77
CA TYR A 17 -18.47 5.38 -10.28
C TYR A 17 -17.76 4.29 -11.07
N HIS A 18 -17.31 3.24 -10.38
CA HIS A 18 -16.54 2.17 -11.00
C HIS A 18 -17.20 0.81 -10.79
N ASP A 19 -17.51 0.46 -9.54
CA ASP A 19 -18.19 -0.79 -9.20
C ASP A 19 -19.16 -0.57 -8.02
N PRO A 20 -20.47 -0.79 -8.22
CA PRO A 20 -21.14 -1.00 -9.50
C PRO A 20 -20.93 0.18 -10.46
N ASP A 21 -21.01 -0.09 -11.77
CA ASP A 21 -20.81 0.94 -12.80
C ASP A 21 -21.95 1.98 -12.78
N TRP A 22 -21.71 3.14 -13.39
CA TRP A 22 -22.61 4.28 -13.31
C TRP A 22 -24.02 3.98 -13.84
N ASP A 23 -24.20 3.06 -14.79
CA ASP A 23 -25.50 2.69 -15.36
C ASP A 23 -26.23 1.61 -14.54
N GLU A 24 -25.52 0.91 -13.66
CA GLU A 24 -26.08 -0.06 -12.72
C GLU A 24 -26.65 0.60 -11.45
N LEU A 25 -26.12 1.77 -11.09
CA LEU A 25 -26.54 2.50 -9.90
C LEU A 25 -27.88 3.23 -10.08
N LEU A 26 -28.80 2.99 -9.15
CA LEU A 26 -30.05 3.73 -9.05
C LEU A 26 -29.79 5.21 -8.72
N PRO A 27 -30.66 6.15 -9.16
CA PRO A 27 -30.52 7.57 -8.86
C PRO A 27 -30.35 7.87 -7.36
N GLN A 28 -31.03 7.13 -6.49
CA GLN A 28 -30.93 7.28 -5.03
C GLN A 28 -29.54 6.89 -4.50
N GLN A 29 -28.88 5.89 -5.09
CA GLN A 29 -27.52 5.49 -4.70
C GLN A 29 -26.49 6.53 -5.15
N LYS A 30 -26.64 7.06 -6.37
CA LYS A 30 -25.80 8.16 -6.88
C LYS A 30 -25.91 9.41 -6.01
N ASN A 31 -27.14 9.80 -5.67
CA ASN A 31 -27.39 10.94 -4.78
C ASN A 31 -26.81 10.69 -3.40
N TYR A 32 -27.00 9.50 -2.83
CA TYR A 32 -26.41 9.12 -1.55
C TYR A 32 -24.88 9.27 -1.54
N LEU A 33 -24.19 8.72 -2.53
CA LEU A 33 -22.73 8.77 -2.62
C LEU A 33 -22.22 10.20 -2.83
N SER A 34 -22.87 10.96 -3.73
CA SER A 34 -22.53 12.36 -3.99
C SER A 34 -22.72 13.25 -2.75
N SER A 35 -23.84 13.09 -2.05
CA SER A 35 -24.09 13.78 -0.77
C SER A 35 -23.09 13.36 0.30
N PHE A 36 -22.80 12.06 0.43
CA PHE A 36 -21.84 11.57 1.42
C PHE A 36 -20.44 12.18 1.22
N VAL A 37 -19.96 12.23 -0.03
CA VAL A 37 -18.68 12.90 -0.35
C VAL A 37 -18.75 14.39 -0.06
N THR A 38 -19.85 15.06 -0.42
CA THR A 38 -20.04 16.49 -0.15
C THR A 38 -20.05 16.82 1.34
N ASP A 39 -20.73 16.01 2.16
CA ASP A 39 -20.81 16.20 3.61
C ASP A 39 -19.45 15.95 4.27
N PHE A 40 -18.74 14.90 3.83
CA PHE A 40 -17.37 14.65 4.25
C PHE A 40 -16.46 15.82 3.93
N GLU A 41 -16.47 16.33 2.69
CA GLU A 41 -15.63 17.45 2.28
C GLU A 41 -15.99 18.73 3.05
N THR A 42 -17.27 18.96 3.32
CA THR A 42 -17.73 20.07 4.16
C THR A 42 -17.10 20.03 5.55
N VAL A 43 -17.05 18.85 6.18
CA VAL A 43 -16.38 18.65 7.47
C VAL A 43 -14.87 18.81 7.33
N LEU A 44 -14.25 18.16 6.34
CA LEU A 44 -12.81 18.16 6.10
C LEU A 44 -12.25 19.58 5.89
N TYR A 45 -13.00 20.43 5.19
CA TYR A 45 -12.61 21.82 4.92
C TYR A 45 -13.11 22.82 5.98
N SER A 46 -13.86 22.38 6.98
CA SER A 46 -14.27 23.22 8.12
C SER A 46 -13.11 23.48 9.11
N SER A 47 -13.34 24.39 10.06
CA SER A 47 -12.43 24.61 11.19
C SER A 47 -12.43 23.46 12.20
N GLY A 48 -13.53 22.69 12.30
CA GLY A 48 -13.68 21.54 13.19
C GLY A 48 -13.24 20.19 12.60
N TYR A 49 -12.51 20.22 11.47
CA TYR A 49 -12.15 19.03 10.71
C TYR A 49 -11.49 17.92 11.52
N ASN A 50 -10.67 18.23 12.53
CA ASN A 50 -9.97 17.25 13.37
C ASN A 50 -10.65 17.01 14.73
N ASN A 51 -11.93 17.37 14.88
CA ASN A 51 -12.69 17.04 16.09
C ASN A 51 -12.85 15.51 16.20
N PRO A 52 -12.48 14.87 17.33
CA PRO A 52 -12.56 13.41 17.45
C PRO A 52 -13.96 12.81 17.25
N THR A 53 -15.02 13.54 17.58
CA THR A 53 -16.41 13.04 17.53
C THR A 53 -17.24 13.62 16.39
N GLY A 54 -16.72 14.62 15.66
CA GLY A 54 -17.46 15.29 14.58
C GLY A 54 -16.61 15.66 13.36
N GLY A 55 -15.33 15.31 13.37
CA GLY A 55 -14.37 15.58 12.31
C GLY A 55 -14.31 14.50 11.25
N TYR A 56 -13.28 14.57 10.39
CA TYR A 56 -13.09 13.69 9.25
C TYR A 56 -13.01 12.21 9.62
N SER A 57 -12.56 11.89 10.85
CA SER A 57 -12.42 10.52 11.34
C SER A 57 -13.76 9.77 11.43
N GLN A 58 -14.89 10.48 11.44
CA GLN A 58 -16.23 9.88 11.38
C GLN A 58 -16.63 9.44 9.95
N TRP A 59 -15.93 9.95 8.94
CA TRP A 59 -16.29 9.79 7.52
C TRP A 59 -15.34 8.86 6.76
N ILE A 60 -14.08 8.80 7.17
CA ILE A 60 -13.05 7.98 6.52
C ILE A 60 -12.46 6.94 7.47
N ASP A 61 -12.07 5.81 6.91
CA ASP A 61 -11.13 4.91 7.55
C ASP A 61 -9.73 5.54 7.48
N VAL A 62 -9.31 6.14 8.60
CA VAL A 62 -8.06 6.91 8.69
C VAL A 62 -6.84 6.04 8.39
N GLU A 63 -6.82 4.80 8.86
CA GLU A 63 -5.69 3.89 8.67
C GLU A 63 -5.53 3.55 7.18
N SER A 64 -6.64 3.26 6.49
CA SER A 64 -6.59 3.00 5.03
C SER A 64 -6.02 4.17 4.23
N PHE A 65 -6.27 5.42 4.64
CA PHE A 65 -5.71 6.60 3.98
C PHE A 65 -4.20 6.73 4.22
N ILE A 66 -3.74 6.37 5.42
CA ILE A 66 -2.31 6.37 5.75
C ILE A 66 -1.59 5.24 4.99
N ASP A 67 -2.15 4.03 4.96
CA ASP A 67 -1.60 2.90 4.19
C ASP A 67 -1.51 3.24 2.70
N TYR A 68 -2.61 3.79 2.15
CA TYR A 68 -2.65 4.24 0.76
C TYR A 68 -1.56 5.29 0.48
N PHE A 69 -1.36 6.23 1.41
CA PHE A 69 -0.31 7.23 1.31
C PHE A 69 1.08 6.59 1.28
N ILE A 70 1.38 5.70 2.24
CA ILE A 70 2.67 5.05 2.37
C ILE A 70 3.00 4.25 1.10
N VAL A 71 2.06 3.43 0.61
CA VAL A 71 2.28 2.57 -0.56
C VAL A 71 2.56 3.40 -1.83
N ASN A 72 1.78 4.47 -2.06
CA ASN A 72 1.98 5.32 -3.24
C ASN A 72 3.21 6.23 -3.13
N GLU A 73 3.54 6.73 -1.94
CA GLU A 73 4.74 7.56 -1.77
C GLU A 73 6.02 6.73 -1.84
N MET A 74 6.02 5.50 -1.34
CA MET A 74 7.18 4.61 -1.40
C MET A 74 7.55 4.26 -2.85
N SER A 75 6.56 4.07 -3.71
CA SER A 75 6.78 3.86 -5.14
C SER A 75 6.85 5.16 -5.95
N ARG A 76 6.55 6.30 -5.32
CA ARG A 76 6.30 7.61 -5.96
C ARG A 76 5.43 7.46 -7.22
N ASN A 77 4.30 6.77 -7.06
CA ASN A 77 3.37 6.51 -8.17
C ASN A 77 2.82 7.83 -8.71
N ASN A 78 3.14 8.12 -9.98
CA ASN A 78 2.73 9.32 -10.68
C ASN A 78 1.21 9.47 -10.81
N ASP A 79 0.49 8.36 -10.86
CA ASP A 79 -0.96 8.31 -11.06
C ASP A 79 -1.74 8.12 -9.77
N GLY A 80 -1.07 7.64 -8.72
CA GLY A 80 -1.66 7.21 -7.44
C GLY A 80 -2.45 8.29 -6.69
N PHE A 81 -2.25 9.58 -6.98
CA PHE A 81 -3.03 10.64 -6.36
C PHE A 81 -3.99 11.37 -7.30
N LYS A 82 -4.00 11.05 -8.61
CA LYS A 82 -4.79 11.77 -9.63
C LYS A 82 -5.71 10.91 -10.51
N LYS A 83 -5.34 9.68 -10.87
CA LYS A 83 -6.09 8.86 -11.86
C LYS A 83 -6.38 7.45 -11.33
N SER A 84 -5.32 6.70 -11.05
CA SER A 84 -5.37 5.31 -10.58
C SER A 84 -5.61 5.25 -9.08
N ARG A 85 -6.62 6.00 -8.64
CA ARG A 85 -6.98 6.21 -7.24
C ARG A 85 -8.41 5.78 -7.01
N TYR A 86 -8.55 4.77 -6.16
CA TYR A 86 -9.84 4.21 -5.81
C TYR A 86 -10.19 4.49 -4.36
N PHE A 87 -11.49 4.59 -4.14
CA PHE A 87 -12.10 4.57 -2.82
C PHE A 87 -13.27 3.61 -2.88
N HIS A 88 -13.49 2.88 -1.81
CA HIS A 88 -14.68 2.07 -1.64
C HIS A 88 -15.39 2.44 -0.35
N LYS A 89 -16.68 2.12 -0.29
CA LYS A 89 -17.52 2.45 0.86
C LYS A 89 -18.62 1.41 0.99
N ASP A 90 -18.63 0.68 2.09
CA ASP A 90 -19.77 -0.17 2.43
C ASP A 90 -21.00 0.69 2.75
N LYS A 91 -22.19 0.11 2.61
CA LYS A 91 -23.48 0.82 2.81
C LYS A 91 -23.51 1.65 4.09
N ASN A 92 -23.02 1.10 5.20
CA ASN A 92 -22.95 1.77 6.51
C ASN A 92 -21.51 2.03 6.96
N GLY A 93 -20.53 1.83 6.07
CA GLY A 93 -19.11 2.02 6.34
C GLY A 93 -18.65 3.45 6.09
N LYS A 94 -17.38 3.69 6.42
CA LYS A 94 -16.63 4.90 6.08
C LYS A 94 -16.07 4.79 4.65
N ILE A 95 -15.58 5.91 4.12
CA ILE A 95 -14.78 5.89 2.89
C ILE A 95 -13.43 5.25 3.23
N THR A 96 -13.08 4.20 2.51
CA THR A 96 -11.80 3.50 2.63
C THR A 96 -10.96 3.80 1.40
N ALA A 97 -9.70 4.20 1.60
CA ALA A 97 -8.78 4.44 0.49
C ALA A 97 -8.23 3.12 -0.05
N GLY A 98 -8.23 3.01 -1.37
CA GLY A 98 -7.82 1.80 -2.09
C GLY A 98 -9.00 1.04 -2.71
N PRO A 99 -8.70 -0.06 -3.42
CA PRO A 99 -7.38 -0.66 -3.57
C PRO A 99 -6.39 0.23 -4.36
N VAL A 100 -5.09 -0.01 -4.17
CA VAL A 100 -4.05 0.62 -4.99
C VAL A 100 -4.07 0.01 -6.40
N TRP A 101 -3.72 0.80 -7.41
CA TRP A 101 -3.74 0.36 -8.80
C TRP A 101 -2.66 1.07 -9.63
N ASP A 102 -2.27 0.44 -10.75
CA ASP A 102 -1.42 1.00 -11.81
C ASP A 102 -0.05 1.54 -11.36
N PHE A 103 0.89 0.62 -11.14
CA PHE A 103 2.25 0.94 -10.66
C PHE A 103 3.29 0.81 -11.79
N ASP A 104 2.86 0.71 -13.03
CA ASP A 104 3.72 0.66 -14.21
C ASP A 104 4.44 2.01 -14.43
N TRP A 105 3.86 3.13 -13.99
CA TRP A 105 4.48 4.47 -13.95
C TRP A 105 5.08 4.85 -12.58
N ALA A 106 5.26 3.86 -11.70
CA ALA A 106 5.96 4.02 -10.43
C ALA A 106 7.42 3.54 -10.53
N TRP A 107 8.21 3.77 -9.46
CA TRP A 107 9.58 3.28 -9.30
C TRP A 107 10.61 3.84 -10.30
N LYS A 108 10.36 5.06 -10.80
CA LYS A 108 11.23 5.75 -11.76
C LYS A 108 11.17 7.26 -11.62
N ASN A 109 12.13 7.93 -12.23
CA ASN A 109 12.12 9.38 -12.38
C ASN A 109 11.46 9.71 -13.72
N ILE A 110 10.34 10.42 -13.70
CA ILE A 110 9.54 10.71 -14.90
C ILE A 110 9.57 12.21 -15.19
N ASN A 111 9.83 12.56 -16.44
CA ASN A 111 9.83 13.93 -16.94
C ASN A 111 8.40 14.48 -17.13
N GLU A 112 7.60 14.46 -16.06
CA GLU A 112 6.26 15.05 -16.02
C GLU A 112 6.26 16.39 -15.28
N CYS A 113 6.93 16.46 -14.13
CA CYS A 113 7.12 17.72 -13.39
C CYS A 113 8.28 17.63 -12.40
N TYR A 114 8.53 18.72 -11.67
CA TYR A 114 9.64 18.80 -10.71
C TYR A 114 9.57 17.74 -9.59
N ILE A 115 8.37 17.30 -9.19
CA ILE A 115 8.17 16.25 -8.18
C ILE A 115 8.65 14.90 -8.71
N PHE A 116 8.25 14.53 -9.93
CA PHE A 116 8.51 13.18 -10.48
C PHE A 116 9.85 13.06 -11.19
N LYS A 117 10.44 14.17 -11.68
CA LYS A 117 11.74 14.15 -12.36
C LYS A 117 12.93 14.18 -11.40
N ALA A 118 12.70 14.43 -10.11
CA ALA A 118 13.75 14.50 -9.10
C ALA A 118 14.44 13.14 -8.95
N THR A 119 15.77 13.13 -9.09
CA THR A 119 16.61 11.91 -9.12
C THR A 119 17.24 11.57 -7.77
N ASP A 120 17.14 12.45 -6.78
CA ASP A 120 17.66 12.29 -5.42
C ASP A 120 16.64 11.59 -4.47
N GLY A 121 15.58 11.02 -5.04
CA GLY A 121 14.48 10.43 -4.30
C GLY A 121 13.49 11.43 -3.73
N SER A 122 13.69 12.74 -3.91
CA SER A 122 12.82 13.77 -3.35
C SER A 122 11.50 13.94 -4.11
N GLY A 123 10.62 14.75 -3.51
CA GLY A 123 9.29 15.05 -4.04
C GLY A 123 8.18 14.22 -3.39
N TRP A 124 7.05 14.87 -3.12
CA TRP A 124 5.88 14.24 -2.51
C TRP A 124 4.79 14.07 -3.57
N SER A 125 4.45 12.83 -3.94
CA SER A 125 3.48 12.58 -5.02
C SER A 125 2.06 13.02 -4.67
N TYR A 126 1.67 13.05 -3.39
CA TYR A 126 0.36 13.54 -2.95
C TYR A 126 0.15 15.04 -3.22
N LYS A 127 1.22 15.78 -3.53
CA LYS A 127 1.19 17.18 -3.97
C LYS A 127 1.09 17.33 -5.49
N VAL A 128 0.66 16.29 -6.20
CA VAL A 128 0.60 16.28 -7.68
C VAL A 128 -0.12 17.49 -8.28
N ASN A 129 -1.09 18.10 -7.58
CA ASN A 129 -1.76 19.32 -8.06
C ASN A 129 -0.80 20.51 -8.26
N ASP A 130 0.32 20.58 -7.53
CA ASP A 130 1.36 21.60 -7.73
C ASP A 130 2.10 21.43 -9.08
N CYS A 131 1.88 20.31 -9.75
CA CYS A 131 2.34 20.04 -11.11
C CYS A 131 1.28 20.31 -12.19
N ASN A 132 0.12 20.86 -11.82
CA ASN A 132 -1.02 21.11 -12.72
C ASN A 132 -1.38 19.88 -13.59
N PRO A 133 -1.71 18.73 -12.98
CA PRO A 133 -1.94 17.48 -13.69
C PRO A 133 -3.19 17.59 -14.57
N TRP A 134 -3.29 16.79 -15.62
CA TRP A 134 -4.48 16.79 -16.48
C TRP A 134 -5.74 16.37 -15.71
N VAL A 135 -5.64 15.34 -14.87
CA VAL A 135 -6.70 14.96 -13.91
C VAL A 135 -6.35 15.54 -12.55
N LYS A 136 -7.30 16.25 -11.95
CA LYS A 136 -7.08 16.98 -10.70
C LYS A 136 -7.29 16.04 -9.51
N SER A 137 -6.32 16.01 -8.60
CA SER A 137 -6.49 15.31 -7.32
C SER A 137 -7.49 16.06 -6.44
N PRO A 138 -8.32 15.39 -5.63
CA PRO A 138 -9.21 16.08 -4.69
C PRO A 138 -8.46 16.86 -3.59
N GLY A 139 -7.14 16.63 -3.41
CA GLY A 139 -6.36 17.31 -2.39
C GLY A 139 -6.68 16.89 -0.95
N TRP A 140 -7.53 15.88 -0.73
CA TRP A 140 -7.88 15.38 0.60
C TRP A 140 -6.65 15.08 1.46
N MET A 141 -5.63 14.44 0.87
CA MET A 141 -4.39 14.10 1.57
C MET A 141 -3.67 15.36 2.08
N VAL A 142 -3.61 16.43 1.27
CA VAL A 142 -3.03 17.72 1.67
C VAL A 142 -3.74 18.28 2.90
N ARG A 143 -5.08 18.22 2.92
CA ARG A 143 -5.87 18.69 4.05
C ARG A 143 -5.70 17.82 5.29
N LEU A 144 -5.67 16.49 5.15
CA LEU A 144 -5.45 15.57 6.28
C LEU A 144 -4.11 15.83 6.96
N PHE A 145 -3.04 16.10 6.19
CA PHE A 145 -1.73 16.47 6.75
C PHE A 145 -1.71 17.81 7.52
N TYR A 146 -2.80 18.59 7.58
CA TYR A 146 -2.90 19.75 8.48
C TYR A 146 -3.15 19.32 9.94
N ASP A 147 -3.74 18.15 10.15
CA ASP A 147 -3.97 17.59 11.48
C ASP A 147 -2.70 16.92 12.02
N SER A 148 -2.25 17.32 13.22
CA SER A 148 -1.06 16.75 13.85
C SER A 148 -1.19 15.25 14.11
N ASP A 149 -2.38 14.78 14.46
CA ASP A 149 -2.58 13.38 14.81
C ASP A 149 -2.44 12.49 13.56
N PHE A 150 -3.03 12.92 12.44
CA PHE A 150 -2.83 12.26 11.14
C PHE A 150 -1.35 12.20 10.74
N ARG A 151 -0.60 13.31 10.90
CA ARG A 151 0.85 13.34 10.62
C ARG A 151 1.62 12.35 11.48
N ASN A 152 1.37 12.35 12.79
CA ASN A 152 2.11 11.53 13.73
C ASN A 152 1.80 10.04 13.54
N ASN A 153 0.53 9.71 13.30
CA ASN A 153 0.11 8.35 12.98
C ASN A 153 0.75 7.87 11.67
N THR A 154 0.83 8.74 10.66
CA THR A 154 1.55 8.45 9.41
C THR A 154 3.01 8.11 9.66
N LYS A 155 3.71 8.90 10.50
CA LYS A 155 5.11 8.60 10.85
C LYS A 155 5.24 7.28 11.60
N CYS A 156 4.34 6.95 12.52
CA CYS A 156 4.39 5.69 13.25
C CYS A 156 4.13 4.48 12.34
N GLN A 157 3.07 4.51 11.53
CA GLN A 157 2.79 3.42 10.59
C GLN A 157 3.91 3.25 9.56
N TYR A 158 4.50 4.35 9.08
CA TYR A 158 5.67 4.26 8.21
C TYR A 158 6.87 3.60 8.92
N ASN A 159 7.14 3.96 10.17
CA ASN A 159 8.25 3.36 10.93
C ASN A 159 8.01 1.85 11.15
N GLU A 160 6.78 1.44 11.48
CA GLU A 160 6.40 0.03 11.60
C GLU A 160 6.56 -0.71 10.28
N ALA A 161 6.08 -0.11 9.18
CA ALA A 161 6.25 -0.65 7.84
C ALA A 161 7.74 -0.81 7.49
N ARG A 162 8.59 0.18 7.79
CA ARG A 162 10.05 0.13 7.56
C ARG A 162 10.77 -0.90 8.42
N ALA A 163 10.27 -1.17 9.63
CA ALA A 163 10.79 -2.24 10.48
C ALA A 163 10.33 -3.64 10.01
N GLY A 164 9.28 -3.73 9.20
CA GLY A 164 8.70 -4.98 8.72
C GLY A 164 8.64 -5.08 7.20
N VAL A 165 7.43 -4.95 6.65
CA VAL A 165 7.12 -5.25 5.24
C VAL A 165 7.86 -4.38 4.22
N LEU A 166 8.35 -3.21 4.62
CA LEU A 166 9.14 -2.31 3.78
C LEU A 166 10.60 -2.26 4.18
N SER A 167 11.08 -3.19 5.02
CA SER A 167 12.51 -3.31 5.35
C SER A 167 13.36 -3.59 4.11
N ASP A 168 14.62 -3.17 4.16
CA ASP A 168 15.56 -3.34 3.03
C ASP A 168 15.78 -4.82 2.70
N GLU A 169 15.82 -5.67 3.73
CA GLU A 169 15.90 -7.14 3.61
C GLU A 169 14.66 -7.69 2.90
N ASN A 170 13.45 -7.34 3.36
CA ASN A 170 12.23 -7.85 2.76
C ASN A 170 12.06 -7.37 1.31
N LEU A 171 12.35 -6.10 1.01
CA LEU A 171 12.27 -5.59 -0.36
C LEU A 171 13.31 -6.23 -1.29
N SER A 172 14.54 -6.43 -0.82
CA SER A 172 15.56 -7.14 -1.58
C SER A 172 15.14 -8.58 -1.86
N PHE A 173 14.60 -9.26 -0.84
CA PHE A 173 14.02 -10.60 -0.99
C PHE A 173 12.92 -10.63 -2.07
N TRP A 174 12.00 -9.66 -2.08
CA TRP A 174 10.94 -9.57 -3.09
C TRP A 174 11.48 -9.43 -4.50
N ILE A 175 12.47 -8.56 -4.69
CA ILE A 175 13.11 -8.34 -5.99
C ILE A 175 13.81 -9.62 -6.45
N ASP A 176 14.56 -10.27 -5.57
CA ASP A 176 15.32 -11.49 -5.90
C ASP A 176 14.40 -12.69 -6.17
N SER A 177 13.33 -12.83 -5.39
CA SER A 177 12.32 -13.86 -5.60
C SER A 177 11.65 -13.71 -6.96
N LEU A 178 11.25 -12.49 -7.35
CA LEU A 178 10.62 -12.24 -8.64
C LEU A 178 11.61 -12.37 -9.81
N TYR A 179 12.85 -11.91 -9.62
CA TYR A 179 13.93 -12.10 -10.59
C TYR A 179 14.13 -13.58 -10.92
N ASN A 180 14.17 -14.43 -9.90
CA ASN A 180 14.34 -15.87 -10.07
C ASN A 180 13.13 -16.53 -10.74
N GLU A 181 11.91 -16.14 -10.35
CA GLU A 181 10.67 -16.65 -10.95
C GLU A 181 10.60 -16.38 -12.46
N VAL A 182 11.04 -15.20 -12.91
CA VAL A 182 10.97 -14.79 -14.32
C VAL A 182 12.29 -14.95 -15.07
N LYS A 183 13.31 -15.59 -14.47
CA LYS A 183 14.68 -15.71 -15.00
C LYS A 183 14.73 -16.28 -16.42
N GLU A 184 13.92 -17.29 -16.71
CA GLU A 184 13.83 -17.88 -18.05
C GLU A 184 12.85 -17.12 -18.97
N ALA A 185 11.76 -16.60 -18.39
CA ALA A 185 10.72 -15.89 -19.13
C ALA A 185 11.26 -14.60 -19.75
N GLN A 186 12.08 -13.85 -19.02
CA GLN A 186 12.69 -12.62 -19.52
C GLN A 186 13.59 -12.88 -20.73
N VAL A 187 14.33 -14.01 -20.78
CA VAL A 187 15.18 -14.37 -21.93
C VAL A 187 14.33 -14.54 -23.19
N ARG A 188 13.17 -15.21 -23.08
CA ARG A 188 12.23 -15.36 -24.19
C ARG A 188 11.60 -14.02 -24.58
N HIS A 189 11.26 -13.20 -23.59
CA HIS A 189 10.69 -11.87 -23.80
C HIS A 189 11.65 -10.97 -24.58
N PHE A 190 12.87 -10.72 -24.08
CA PHE A 190 13.85 -9.88 -24.79
C PHE A 190 14.49 -10.58 -25.99
N GLY A 191 14.33 -11.90 -26.10
CA GLY A 191 14.56 -12.67 -27.32
C GLY A 191 13.63 -12.24 -28.45
N LYS A 192 12.35 -12.05 -28.16
CA LYS A 192 11.30 -11.64 -29.12
C LYS A 192 11.22 -10.13 -29.31
N TRP A 193 11.12 -9.38 -28.22
CA TRP A 193 11.02 -7.92 -28.22
C TRP A 193 12.38 -7.29 -27.91
N LYS A 194 13.04 -6.73 -28.91
CA LYS A 194 14.39 -6.13 -28.80
C LYS A 194 14.34 -4.72 -28.19
N ILE A 195 13.84 -4.62 -26.97
CA ILE A 195 13.52 -3.33 -26.31
C ILE A 195 14.49 -2.94 -25.18
N LEU A 196 15.45 -3.79 -24.82
CA LEU A 196 16.51 -3.42 -23.86
C LEU A 196 17.29 -2.21 -24.38
N GLY A 197 17.52 -1.23 -23.50
CA GLY A 197 18.19 0.02 -23.83
C GLY A 197 17.31 1.04 -24.56
N LEU A 198 16.01 0.75 -24.74
CA LEU A 198 15.05 1.63 -25.40
C LEU A 198 13.99 2.11 -24.41
N ASN A 199 13.58 3.37 -24.53
CA ASN A 199 12.39 3.86 -23.85
C ASN A 199 11.15 3.48 -24.68
N VAL A 200 10.25 2.69 -24.10
CA VAL A 200 9.06 2.13 -24.79
C VAL A 200 7.72 2.64 -24.25
N GLY A 201 7.68 3.75 -23.51
CA GLY A 201 6.41 4.41 -23.21
C GLY A 201 6.39 5.40 -22.05
N ALA A 202 7.12 5.13 -20.97
CA ALA A 202 7.18 6.06 -19.84
C ALA A 202 8.23 7.15 -20.12
N PRO A 203 7.96 8.45 -19.91
CA PRO A 203 8.93 9.52 -20.17
C PRO A 203 10.01 9.57 -19.07
N GLU A 204 10.78 8.50 -18.93
CA GLU A 204 11.85 8.35 -17.95
C GLU A 204 13.00 9.33 -18.19
N VAL A 205 13.50 9.90 -17.10
CA VAL A 205 14.66 10.79 -17.08
C VAL A 205 15.96 9.99 -17.22
N ASP A 206 16.04 8.85 -16.55
CA ASP A 206 17.24 8.02 -16.49
C ASP A 206 17.46 7.25 -17.80
N ALA A 207 18.73 6.98 -18.10
CA ALA A 207 19.09 6.10 -19.20
C ALA A 207 18.48 4.71 -19.01
N GLN A 208 18.13 4.06 -20.13
CA GLN A 208 17.57 2.71 -20.12
C GLN A 208 18.71 1.69 -20.16
N PRO A 209 18.81 0.77 -19.18
CA PRO A 209 19.79 -0.30 -19.17
C PRO A 209 19.73 -1.17 -20.43
N LYS A 210 20.90 -1.61 -20.90
CA LYS A 210 21.02 -2.46 -22.10
C LYS A 210 20.83 -3.96 -21.81
N THR A 211 20.65 -4.33 -20.54
CA THR A 211 20.53 -5.70 -20.06
C THR A 211 19.40 -5.79 -19.05
N TYR A 212 18.79 -6.97 -18.95
CA TYR A 212 17.75 -7.22 -17.95
C TYR A 212 18.28 -7.06 -16.52
N ASP A 213 19.48 -7.58 -16.23
CA ASP A 213 20.11 -7.40 -14.91
C ASP A 213 20.32 -5.91 -14.58
N GLY A 214 20.63 -5.08 -15.58
CA GLY A 214 20.75 -3.64 -15.41
C GLY A 214 19.41 -2.95 -15.09
N GLU A 215 18.28 -3.43 -15.61
CA GLU A 215 16.93 -2.95 -15.23
C GLU A 215 16.63 -3.26 -13.75
N VAL A 216 17.01 -4.46 -13.31
CA VAL A 216 16.81 -4.91 -11.92
C VAL A 216 17.69 -4.10 -10.97
N ASP A 217 18.94 -3.85 -11.32
CA ASP A 217 19.85 -3.03 -10.52
C ASP A 217 19.39 -1.57 -10.45
N LYS A 218 18.90 -1.02 -11.57
CA LYS A 218 18.29 0.31 -11.61
C LYS A 218 17.09 0.40 -10.66
N LEU A 219 16.20 -0.61 -10.66
CA LEU A 219 15.07 -0.68 -9.74
C LEU A 219 15.53 -0.71 -8.26
N ARG A 220 16.49 -1.58 -7.92
CA ARG A 220 17.06 -1.65 -6.56
C ARG A 220 17.64 -0.32 -6.11
N GLN A 221 18.41 0.34 -6.97
CA GLN A 221 19.02 1.63 -6.67
C GLN A 221 17.96 2.73 -6.50
N TRP A 222 16.92 2.73 -7.33
CA TRP A 222 15.82 3.68 -7.24
C TRP A 222 15.08 3.54 -5.90
N ILE A 223 14.71 2.31 -5.53
CA ILE A 223 14.02 2.01 -4.26
C ILE A 223 14.86 2.46 -3.08
N THR A 224 16.15 2.11 -3.08
CA THR A 224 17.10 2.51 -2.03
C THR A 224 17.18 4.03 -1.89
N THR A 225 17.28 4.75 -3.01
CA THR A 225 17.37 6.21 -3.02
C THR A 225 16.09 6.84 -2.47
N ARG A 226 14.93 6.33 -2.89
CA ARG A 226 13.62 6.82 -2.45
C ARG A 226 13.38 6.58 -0.96
N LEU A 227 13.65 5.37 -0.46
CA LEU A 227 13.48 5.04 0.96
C LEU A 227 14.42 5.84 1.85
N ASN A 228 15.68 6.02 1.45
CA ASN A 228 16.61 6.89 2.18
C ASN A 228 16.11 8.34 2.30
N TRP A 229 15.42 8.85 1.27
CA TRP A 229 14.79 10.16 1.34
C TRP A 229 13.57 10.16 2.25
N LEU A 230 12.68 9.16 2.14
CA LEU A 230 11.49 9.03 2.99
C LEU A 230 11.86 8.87 4.46
N ASP A 231 12.87 8.07 4.80
CA ASP A 231 13.34 7.86 6.17
C ASP A 231 13.71 9.20 6.85
N LYS A 232 14.34 10.11 6.09
CA LYS A 232 14.76 11.44 6.55
C LYS A 232 13.65 12.48 6.55
N ASN A 233 12.64 12.35 5.68
CA ASN A 233 11.66 13.41 5.41
C ASN A 233 10.23 13.06 5.81
N MET A 234 9.95 11.83 6.26
CA MET A 234 8.59 11.39 6.57
C MET A 234 7.91 12.35 7.54
N ILE A 235 6.68 12.73 7.19
CA ILE A 235 5.94 13.81 7.82
C ILE A 235 5.44 13.36 9.20
N GLY A 236 5.58 14.23 10.19
CA GLY A 236 5.11 13.99 11.57
C GLY A 236 6.20 13.49 12.51
N THR A 237 5.84 13.31 13.77
CA THR A 237 6.72 12.73 14.78
C THR A 237 6.07 11.48 15.35
N CYS A 238 6.78 10.35 15.29
CA CYS A 238 6.35 9.18 16.04
C CYS A 238 6.93 9.30 17.45
N THR A 239 6.17 9.93 18.34
CA THR A 239 6.43 9.79 19.76
C THR A 239 5.68 8.54 20.18
N HIS A 240 6.39 7.42 20.34
CA HIS A 240 5.93 6.40 21.27
C HIS A 240 5.94 7.08 22.64
N THR A 241 4.87 7.81 22.97
CA THR A 241 4.66 8.23 24.35
C THR A 241 4.76 6.94 25.14
N GLY A 242 5.68 6.90 26.11
CA GLY A 242 6.00 5.74 26.95
C GLY A 242 4.83 5.39 27.86
N ILE A 243 3.72 5.04 27.24
CA ILE A 243 2.46 4.60 27.78
C ILE A 243 2.11 3.39 26.90
N PHE A 244 2.73 2.26 27.21
CA PHE A 244 2.00 1.00 27.14
C PHE A 244 0.87 1.09 28.19
N ALA A 245 -0.16 1.90 27.92
CA ALA A 245 -1.43 1.80 28.60
C ALA A 245 -2.49 1.57 27.55
N GLY A 246 -2.81 0.29 27.39
CA GLY A 246 -4.21 -0.10 27.45
C GLY A 246 -5.10 0.32 26.28
N PHE A 247 -4.56 0.45 25.07
CA PHE A 247 -5.34 0.08 23.90
C PHE A 247 -5.00 -1.36 23.56
N GLU A 248 -5.66 -2.29 24.24
CA GLU A 248 -5.92 -3.60 23.67
C GLU A 248 -6.73 -3.39 22.39
N ASN A 249 -6.02 -3.23 21.27
CA ASN A 249 -6.63 -3.48 19.98
C ASN A 249 -6.75 -5.00 19.84
N LYS A 250 -8.00 -5.41 19.79
CA LYS A 250 -8.53 -6.77 19.76
C LYS A 250 -8.01 -7.56 18.56
N ASN A 251 -7.82 -8.87 18.77
CA ASN A 251 -7.64 -9.92 17.76
C ASN A 251 -6.29 -9.97 17.03
N GLU A 252 -5.17 -10.06 17.74
CA GLU A 252 -3.86 -10.22 17.11
C GLU A 252 -3.53 -11.69 16.80
N ILE A 253 -3.62 -12.05 15.51
CA ILE A 253 -2.94 -13.22 14.95
C ILE A 253 -1.48 -12.81 14.74
N ARG A 254 -0.54 -13.57 15.30
CA ARG A 254 0.90 -13.32 15.14
C ARG A 254 1.56 -14.51 14.45
N ILE A 255 2.16 -14.26 13.29
CA ILE A 255 2.93 -15.24 12.54
C ILE A 255 4.37 -14.73 12.38
N TYR A 256 5.35 -15.44 12.95
CA TYR A 256 6.73 -14.96 13.02
C TYR A 256 7.75 -16.10 13.20
N PRO A 257 9.03 -15.90 12.84
CA PRO A 257 9.53 -14.78 12.05
C PRO A 257 8.98 -14.82 10.62
N ASN A 258 8.90 -13.67 9.97
CA ASN A 258 8.58 -13.56 8.55
C ASN A 258 9.51 -12.50 7.96
N PRO A 259 10.55 -12.87 7.19
CA PRO A 259 10.85 -14.22 6.67
C PRO A 259 11.19 -15.29 7.74
N ALA A 260 10.80 -16.54 7.49
CA ALA A 260 11.16 -17.71 8.30
C ALA A 260 12.26 -18.54 7.63
N SER A 261 13.19 -19.11 8.41
CA SER A 261 14.25 -19.99 7.88
C SER A 261 14.04 -21.45 8.24
N GLU A 262 13.79 -21.73 9.52
CA GLU A 262 13.63 -23.10 10.02
C GLU A 262 12.26 -23.34 10.62
N VAL A 263 11.76 -22.37 11.40
CA VAL A 263 10.52 -22.51 12.15
C VAL A 263 9.65 -21.28 11.95
N LEU A 264 8.38 -21.51 11.67
CA LEU A 264 7.33 -20.50 11.71
C LEU A 264 6.49 -20.71 12.98
N ASN A 265 6.41 -19.69 13.81
CA ASN A 265 5.54 -19.66 14.99
C ASN A 265 4.23 -19.00 14.60
N VAL A 266 3.12 -19.62 14.98
CA VAL A 266 1.77 -19.08 14.80
C VAL A 266 1.11 -19.01 16.17
N THR A 267 0.69 -17.81 16.54
CA THR A 267 -0.05 -17.52 17.76
C THR A 267 -1.38 -16.90 17.38
N VAL A 268 -2.45 -17.46 17.92
CA VAL A 268 -3.83 -16.98 17.75
C VAL A 268 -4.48 -16.80 19.13
N GLU A 269 -5.46 -15.92 19.21
CA GLU A 269 -6.20 -15.68 20.47
C GLU A 269 -7.13 -16.85 20.83
N ASN A 270 -7.91 -17.28 19.83
CA ASN A 270 -8.83 -18.41 19.93
C ASN A 270 -8.12 -19.72 19.64
N GLN A 271 -8.76 -20.85 19.96
CA GLN A 271 -8.19 -22.16 19.65
C GLN A 271 -8.09 -22.34 18.12
N LEU A 272 -6.88 -22.59 17.62
CA LEU A 272 -6.66 -22.91 16.21
C LEU A 272 -7.18 -24.34 15.95
N GLU A 273 -8.06 -24.50 14.97
CA GLU A 273 -8.50 -25.83 14.54
C GLU A 273 -7.64 -26.35 13.40
N GLU A 274 -7.47 -25.51 12.38
CA GLU A 274 -6.81 -25.86 11.14
C GLU A 274 -5.81 -24.79 10.71
N ILE A 275 -4.69 -25.27 10.19
CA ILE A 275 -3.68 -24.48 9.53
C ILE A 275 -3.27 -25.16 8.24
N SER A 276 -3.20 -24.39 7.16
CA SER A 276 -2.64 -24.83 5.90
C SER A 276 -1.62 -23.82 5.40
N ILE A 277 -0.63 -24.30 4.67
CA ILE A 277 0.31 -23.46 3.94
C ILE A 277 0.25 -23.86 2.49
N ILE A 278 -0.05 -22.89 1.62
CA ILE A 278 -0.11 -23.07 0.18
C ILE A 278 0.99 -22.25 -0.50
N SER A 279 1.56 -22.77 -1.58
CA SER A 279 2.41 -21.97 -2.47
C SER A 279 1.57 -20.89 -3.15
N VAL A 280 2.23 -19.88 -3.72
CA VAL A 280 1.56 -18.86 -4.54
C VAL A 280 0.95 -19.39 -5.83
N THR A 281 1.33 -20.60 -6.26
CA THR A 281 0.69 -21.31 -7.38
C THR A 281 -0.54 -22.12 -6.94
N GLY A 282 -0.93 -22.05 -5.66
CA GLY A 282 -2.09 -22.75 -5.09
C GLY A 282 -1.82 -24.21 -4.71
N THR A 283 -0.56 -24.65 -4.69
CA THR A 283 -0.20 -26.01 -4.27
C THR A 283 -0.20 -26.09 -2.74
N LEU A 284 -0.87 -27.08 -2.16
CA LEU A 284 -0.84 -27.33 -0.71
C LEU A 284 0.52 -27.92 -0.30
N ILE A 285 1.22 -27.22 0.58
CA ILE A 285 2.58 -27.56 1.05
C ILE A 285 2.53 -28.17 2.45
N TYR A 286 1.69 -27.62 3.32
CA TYR A 286 1.50 -28.11 4.68
C TYR A 286 0.03 -28.01 5.08
N CYS A 287 -0.41 -28.95 5.92
CA CYS A 287 -1.78 -29.01 6.40
C CYS A 287 -1.82 -29.73 7.75
N ASN A 288 -2.45 -29.11 8.74
CA ASN A 288 -2.77 -29.72 10.02
C ASN A 288 -4.16 -29.28 10.47
N ASN A 289 -5.10 -30.24 10.47
CA ASN A 289 -6.53 -30.00 10.72
C ASN A 289 -6.94 -30.31 12.16
N ARG A 290 -5.97 -30.51 13.05
CA ARG A 290 -6.19 -30.87 14.46
C ARG A 290 -5.15 -30.19 15.35
N VAL A 291 -4.99 -28.87 15.21
CA VAL A 291 -4.02 -28.13 16.04
C VAL A 291 -4.48 -28.14 17.50
N GLY A 292 -5.69 -27.65 17.77
CA GLY A 292 -6.30 -27.70 19.10
C GLY A 292 -5.61 -26.83 20.15
N THR A 293 -4.72 -25.94 19.75
CA THR A 293 -3.94 -25.07 20.63
C THR A 293 -3.98 -23.62 20.15
N ARG A 294 -3.61 -22.68 21.01
CA ARG A 294 -3.45 -21.25 20.67
C ARG A 294 -2.09 -20.93 20.04
N ASN A 295 -1.13 -21.83 20.21
CA ASN A 295 0.24 -21.66 19.74
C ASN A 295 0.68 -22.93 19.02
N THR A 296 1.22 -22.78 17.81
CA THR A 296 1.80 -23.87 17.06
C THR A 296 3.10 -23.45 16.40
N LYS A 297 3.98 -24.43 16.19
CA LYS A 297 5.26 -24.27 15.48
C LYS A 297 5.23 -25.16 14.26
N ILE A 298 5.64 -24.60 13.12
CA ILE A 298 5.71 -25.31 11.85
C ILE A 298 7.16 -25.32 11.42
N ASP A 299 7.68 -26.53 11.18
CA ASP A 299 8.99 -26.69 10.56
C ASP A 299 8.87 -26.34 9.07
N VAL A 300 9.56 -25.27 8.69
CA VAL A 300 9.65 -24.78 7.30
C VAL A 300 11.04 -24.99 6.70
N SER A 301 11.96 -25.65 7.41
CA SER A 301 13.34 -25.88 6.94
C SER A 301 13.39 -26.68 5.63
N GLY A 302 12.41 -27.56 5.42
CA GLY A 302 12.25 -28.36 4.20
C GLY A 302 11.63 -27.60 3.03
N PHE A 303 11.11 -26.38 3.23
CA PHE A 303 10.42 -25.65 2.19
C PHE A 303 11.43 -25.04 1.21
N THR A 304 11.05 -24.93 -0.05
CA THR A 304 11.85 -24.16 -1.01
C THR A 304 11.79 -22.68 -0.65
N PRO A 305 12.90 -21.92 -0.72
CA PRO A 305 12.85 -20.48 -0.53
C PRO A 305 11.83 -19.86 -1.47
N GLY A 306 10.97 -18.99 -0.93
CA GLY A 306 9.87 -18.43 -1.71
C GLY A 306 8.68 -18.05 -0.85
N MET A 307 7.58 -17.77 -1.53
CA MET A 307 6.37 -17.25 -0.92
C MET A 307 5.36 -18.34 -0.64
N TYR A 308 4.67 -18.18 0.48
CA TYR A 308 3.56 -19.00 0.84
C TYR A 308 2.43 -18.18 1.43
N ILE A 309 1.21 -18.72 1.39
CA ILE A 309 0.05 -18.18 2.09
C ILE A 309 -0.28 -19.16 3.21
N VAL A 310 -0.23 -18.69 4.45
CA VAL A 310 -0.74 -19.41 5.61
C VAL A 310 -2.22 -19.11 5.71
N GLN A 311 -3.06 -20.15 5.74
CA GLN A 311 -4.47 -20.03 6.05
C GLN A 311 -4.72 -20.65 7.42
N LEU A 312 -5.46 -19.93 8.26
CA LEU A 312 -5.81 -20.29 9.62
C LEU A 312 -7.32 -20.38 9.72
N LYS A 313 -7.81 -21.37 10.45
CA LYS A 313 -9.22 -21.50 10.81
C LYS A 313 -9.35 -21.75 12.31
N ASN A 314 -10.05 -20.85 12.98
CA ASN A 314 -10.30 -20.90 14.42
C ASN A 314 -11.55 -21.73 14.74
N ALA A 315 -11.67 -22.13 16.01
CA ALA A 315 -12.82 -22.91 16.51
C ALA A 315 -14.17 -22.18 16.44
N ASP A 316 -14.16 -20.85 16.36
CA ASP A 316 -15.36 -20.04 16.12
C ASP A 316 -15.77 -20.00 14.64
N GLY A 317 -15.04 -20.69 13.76
CA GLY A 317 -15.24 -20.73 12.32
C GLY A 317 -14.62 -19.56 11.56
N SER A 318 -14.00 -18.58 12.23
CA SER A 318 -13.30 -17.48 11.57
C SER A 318 -12.06 -17.99 10.84
N THR A 319 -11.82 -17.42 9.65
CA THR A 319 -10.66 -17.74 8.82
C THR A 319 -9.77 -16.53 8.62
N HIS A 320 -8.47 -16.73 8.62
CA HIS A 320 -7.48 -15.70 8.33
C HIS A 320 -6.45 -16.23 7.33
N ALA A 321 -5.99 -15.37 6.43
CA ALA A 321 -4.92 -15.70 5.51
C ALA A 321 -3.81 -14.65 5.61
N GLN A 322 -2.58 -15.09 5.81
CA GLN A 322 -1.42 -14.23 5.88
C GLN A 322 -0.32 -14.77 4.99
N LYS A 323 0.28 -13.87 4.22
CA LYS A 323 1.42 -14.17 3.38
C LYS A 323 2.69 -14.28 4.23
N ILE A 324 3.43 -15.36 4.04
CA ILE A 324 4.74 -15.58 4.65
C ILE A 324 5.81 -15.79 3.58
N VAL A 325 7.04 -15.56 3.99
CA VAL A 325 8.24 -15.81 3.22
C VAL A 325 9.05 -16.88 3.93
N VAL A 326 9.53 -17.88 3.19
CA VAL A 326 10.58 -18.78 3.66
C VAL A 326 11.88 -18.46 2.94
N GLN A 327 12.96 -18.33 3.70
CA GLN A 327 14.33 -18.08 3.20
C GLN A 327 15.31 -19.13 3.76
N LYS A 328 16.51 -19.23 3.18
CA LYS A 328 17.55 -20.17 3.63
C LYS A 328 18.81 -19.43 4.02
#